data_AF-A0A5Q3L6L2-F1
#
_entry.id   AF-A0A5Q3L6L2-F1
#
_cell.length_a   1.000
_cell.length_b   1.000
_cell.length_c   1.000
_cell.angle_alpha   90.00
_cell.angle_beta   90.00
_cell.angle_gamma   90.00
#
_symmetry.space_group_name_H-M   'P 1'
#
loop_
_entity.id
_entity.type
_entity.pdbx_description
1 polymer ?
#
loop_
_entity_poly.entity_id
_entity_poly.type
_entity_poly.pdbx_seq_one_letter_code
_entity_poly.pdbx_strand_id
1 'polypeptide(L)'
;MSTSNNQNLDQKRFLAEMAKEEEVIDRYSKGQLAHFSEASKEKVQGIQLPKGVMLRYNLAESLYFYLETAVDGGGIVTKVYASNSPYEKDNRVMVGEMRTPIFDEKTGEDSNVVHSRKVEQAVNDWISFVDDQAEVDEDQPFTSFAIDAGDS
;
A
#
# COMPACT_ATOMS: atom_id res chain seq x y z
N MET A 1 -35.62 28.43 20.44
CA MET A 1 -34.23 28.72 19.98
C MET A 1 -33.28 27.84 20.78
N SER A 2 -32.94 26.63 20.30
CA SER A 2 -32.00 25.72 21.00
C SER A 2 -31.14 24.85 20.07
N THR A 3 -31.12 25.12 18.76
CA THR A 3 -30.51 24.24 17.75
C THR A 3 -28.99 24.45 17.55
N SER A 4 -28.43 25.58 17.99
CA SER A 4 -27.04 25.96 17.69
C SER A 4 -25.97 25.32 18.58
N ASN A 5 -26.31 24.84 19.79
CA ASN A 5 -25.32 24.26 20.71
C ASN A 5 -24.96 22.80 20.37
N ASN A 6 -25.90 22.01 19.85
CA ASN A 6 -25.64 20.60 19.49
C ASN A 6 -24.78 20.48 18.23
N GLN A 7 -25.01 21.32 17.22
CA GLN A 7 -24.21 21.32 15.98
C GLN A 7 -22.72 21.64 16.22
N ASN A 8 -22.41 22.50 17.19
CA ASN A 8 -21.03 22.84 17.55
C ASN A 8 -20.30 21.67 18.24
N LEU A 9 -21.03 20.87 19.01
CA LEU A 9 -20.47 19.71 19.73
C LEU A 9 -20.16 18.55 18.78
N ASP A 10 -21.06 18.28 17.84
CA ASP A 10 -20.89 17.21 16.84
C ASP A 10 -19.74 17.54 15.89
N GLN A 11 -19.62 18.81 15.47
CA GLN A 11 -18.50 19.27 14.65
C GLN A 11 -17.15 19.13 15.38
N LYS A 12 -17.08 19.46 16.67
CA LYS A 12 -15.86 19.30 17.46
C LYS A 12 -15.46 17.84 17.64
N ARG A 13 -16.43 16.94 17.85
CA ARG A 13 -16.17 15.50 17.97
C ARG A 13 -15.64 14.92 16.67
N PHE A 14 -16.28 15.27 15.55
CA PHE A 14 -15.85 14.86 14.23
C PHE A 14 -14.42 15.31 13.93
N LEU A 15 -14.08 16.58 14.21
CA LEU A 15 -12.73 17.10 14.02
C LEU A 15 -11.69 16.41 14.91
N ALA A 16 -12.05 16.06 16.16
CA ALA A 16 -11.16 15.34 17.06
C ALA A 16 -10.93 13.89 16.62
N GLU A 17 -11.94 13.24 16.05
CA GLU A 17 -11.84 11.89 15.51
C GLU A 17 -10.97 11.85 14.25
N MET A 18 -11.17 12.79 13.32
CA MET A 18 -10.31 12.95 12.14
C MET A 18 -8.85 13.21 12.51
N ALA A 19 -8.59 14.09 13.49
CA ALA A 19 -7.23 14.37 13.94
C ALA A 19 -6.54 13.12 14.53
N LYS A 20 -7.31 12.28 15.23
CA LYS A 20 -6.82 11.01 15.78
C LYS A 20 -6.52 10.00 14.67
N GLU A 21 -7.37 9.92 13.65
CA GLU A 21 -7.12 9.07 12.48
C GLU A 21 -5.88 9.51 11.73
N GLU A 22 -5.71 10.82 11.50
CA GLU A 22 -4.54 11.38 10.84
C GLU A 22 -3.24 11.08 11.60
N GLU A 23 -3.25 11.20 12.94
CA GLU A 23 -2.12 10.82 13.79
C GLU A 23 -1.77 9.32 13.65
N VAL A 24 -2.78 8.45 13.61
CA VAL A 24 -2.58 7.02 13.41
C VAL A 24 -1.98 6.76 12.02
N ILE A 25 -2.53 7.35 10.96
CA ILE A 25 -2.05 7.20 9.58
C ILE A 25 -0.60 7.65 9.48
N ASP A 26 -0.26 8.82 10.04
CA ASP A 26 1.09 9.36 10.03
C ASP A 26 2.08 8.43 10.75
N ARG A 27 1.71 7.93 11.94
CA ARG A 27 2.53 6.96 12.68
C ARG A 27 2.81 5.69 11.88
N TYR A 28 1.79 5.11 11.25
CA TYR A 28 1.95 3.90 10.45
C TYR A 28 2.74 4.16 9.17
N SER A 29 2.51 5.28 8.50
CA SER A 29 3.25 5.64 7.29
C SER A 29 4.73 5.90 7.57
N LYS A 30 5.05 6.58 8.68
CA LYS A 30 6.42 6.75 9.16
C LYS A 30 7.08 5.42 9.51
N GLY A 31 6.35 4.51 10.16
CA GLY A 31 6.81 3.16 10.45
C GLY A 31 7.14 2.38 9.18
N GLN A 32 6.26 2.41 8.18
CA GLN A 32 6.50 1.81 6.86
C GLN A 32 7.74 2.41 6.19
N LEU A 33 7.84 3.75 6.14
CA LEU A 33 8.99 4.40 5.54
C LEU A 33 10.31 4.02 6.24
N ALA A 34 10.33 4.01 7.57
CA ALA A 34 11.49 3.56 8.34
C ALA A 34 11.83 2.09 8.05
N HIS A 35 10.82 1.21 8.04
CA HIS A 35 10.96 -0.21 7.73
C HIS A 35 11.61 -0.42 6.36
N PHE A 36 11.10 0.20 5.30
CA PHE A 36 11.68 0.07 3.96
C PHE A 36 13.06 0.75 3.81
N SER A 37 13.33 1.81 4.58
CA SER A 37 14.63 2.49 4.58
C SER A 37 15.74 1.68 5.28
N GLU A 38 15.36 0.75 6.17
CA GLU A 38 16.31 -0.11 6.89
C GLU A 38 16.37 -1.51 6.28
N ALA A 39 15.22 -2.20 6.19
CA ALA A 39 15.15 -3.61 5.80
C ALA A 39 15.41 -3.83 4.30
N SER A 40 15.04 -2.85 3.47
CA SER A 40 15.01 -3.01 2.01
C SER A 40 15.76 -1.89 1.27
N LYS A 41 16.68 -1.20 1.94
CA LYS A 41 17.42 -0.02 1.42
C LYS A 41 18.13 -0.25 0.08
N GLU A 42 18.63 -1.47 -0.14
CA GLU A 42 19.32 -1.82 -1.39
C GLU A 42 18.33 -1.92 -2.56
N LYS A 43 17.10 -2.39 -2.28
CA LYS A 43 16.07 -2.66 -3.29
C LYS A 43 15.16 -1.46 -3.54
N VAL A 44 14.79 -0.72 -2.51
CA VAL A 44 13.82 0.38 -2.61
C VAL A 44 14.30 1.64 -1.91
N GLN A 45 13.90 2.79 -2.44
CA GLN A 45 14.04 4.11 -1.81
C GLN A 45 12.66 4.72 -1.57
N GLY A 46 12.38 5.12 -0.34
CA GLY A 46 11.07 5.64 0.05
C GLY A 46 11.05 7.15 0.27
N ILE A 47 9.88 7.77 0.02
CA ILE A 47 9.55 9.12 0.47
C ILE A 47 8.15 9.13 1.10
N GLN A 48 7.97 9.97 2.13
CA GLN A 48 6.67 10.19 2.76
C GLN A 48 5.78 11.06 1.85
N LEU A 49 4.53 10.65 1.68
CA LEU A 49 3.47 11.42 1.05
C LEU A 49 2.40 11.81 2.10
N PRO A 50 1.52 12.79 1.79
CA PRO A 50 0.41 13.15 2.69
C PRO A 50 -0.57 12.00 3.00
N LYS A 51 -0.65 10.98 2.14
CA LYS A 51 -1.56 9.83 2.28
C LYS A 51 -0.85 8.48 2.37
N GLY A 52 0.43 8.48 2.76
CA GLY A 52 1.21 7.25 2.91
C GLY A 52 2.62 7.39 2.36
N VAL A 53 3.11 6.41 1.60
CA VAL A 53 4.52 6.35 1.18
C VAL A 53 4.62 6.08 -0.31
N MET A 54 5.60 6.68 -0.99
CA MET A 54 6.01 6.25 -2.33
C MET A 54 7.38 5.56 -2.22
N LEU A 55 7.49 4.37 -2.78
CA LEU A 55 8.74 3.64 -2.93
C LEU A 55 9.16 3.65 -4.40
N ARG A 56 10.45 3.85 -4.67
CA ARG A 56 11.06 3.61 -5.97
C ARG A 56 11.84 2.31 -5.88
N TYR A 57 11.57 1.36 -6.77
CA TYR A 57 12.41 0.18 -6.91
C TYR A 57 13.68 0.54 -7.66
N ASN A 58 14.84 0.19 -7.11
CA ASN A 58 16.14 0.61 -7.62
C ASN A 58 16.62 -0.24 -8.80
N LEU A 59 16.12 -1.48 -8.92
CA LEU A 59 16.59 -2.45 -9.92
C LEU A 59 15.78 -2.42 -11.22
N ALA A 60 14.68 -1.67 -11.27
CA ALA A 60 13.93 -1.40 -12.50
C ALA A 60 14.01 0.08 -12.88
N GLU A 61 14.01 0.37 -14.19
CA GLU A 61 14.09 1.74 -14.70
C GLU A 61 12.89 2.59 -14.28
N SER A 62 11.71 1.98 -14.30
CA SER A 62 10.43 2.66 -14.07
C SER A 62 9.48 1.76 -13.27
N LEU A 63 9.80 1.50 -12.00
CA LEU A 63 8.87 0.85 -11.08
C LEU A 63 8.78 1.62 -9.76
N TYR A 64 7.55 2.05 -9.45
CA TYR A 64 7.20 2.80 -8.26
C TYR A 64 6.05 2.10 -7.55
N PHE A 65 6.09 2.09 -6.22
CA PHE A 65 4.99 1.65 -5.38
C PHE A 65 4.39 2.81 -4.62
N TYR A 66 3.07 2.86 -4.54
CA TYR A 66 2.34 3.79 -3.68
C TYR A 66 1.63 3.01 -2.60
N LEU A 67 1.99 3.29 -1.36
CA LEU A 67 1.37 2.73 -0.17
C LEU A 67 0.36 3.79 0.31
N GLU A 68 -0.92 3.58 0.07
CA GLU A 68 -1.98 4.48 0.54
C GLU A 68 -2.55 3.95 1.85
N THR A 69 -2.31 4.67 2.93
CA THR A 69 -2.64 4.23 4.29
C THR A 69 -3.85 5.00 4.84
N ALA A 70 -4.80 4.27 5.41
CA ALA A 70 -6.03 4.80 5.98
C ALA A 70 -6.45 4.02 7.23
N VAL A 71 -7.26 4.65 8.09
CA VAL A 71 -7.97 3.95 9.17
C VAL A 71 -9.33 3.52 8.64
N ASP A 72 -9.66 2.23 8.80
CA ASP A 72 -10.97 1.71 8.45
C ASP A 72 -11.42 0.60 9.42
N GLY A 73 -12.62 0.77 9.98
CA GLY A 73 -13.25 -0.19 10.90
C GLY A 73 -12.37 -0.58 12.09
N GLY A 74 -11.65 0.38 12.69
CA GLY A 74 -10.75 0.15 13.84
C GLY A 74 -9.40 -0.52 13.49
N GLY A 75 -9.11 -0.70 12.21
CA GLY A 75 -7.83 -1.21 11.71
C GLY A 75 -7.10 -0.16 10.87
N ILE A 76 -5.80 -0.37 10.70
CA ILE A 76 -5.03 0.25 9.64
C ILE A 76 -5.22 -0.57 8.35
N VAL A 77 -5.44 0.13 7.25
CA VAL A 77 -5.51 -0.42 5.91
C VAL A 77 -4.45 0.28 5.06
N THR A 78 -3.61 -0.50 4.39
CA THR A 78 -2.70 0.02 3.36
C THR A 78 -3.00 -0.66 2.04
N LYS A 79 -3.37 0.15 1.04
CA LYS A 79 -3.46 -0.27 -0.35
C LYS A 79 -2.11 -0.07 -1.02
N VAL A 80 -1.62 -1.10 -1.70
CA VAL A 80 -0.37 -1.06 -2.45
C VAL A 80 -0.71 -0.96 -3.92
N TYR A 81 -0.17 0.05 -4.58
CA TYR A 81 -0.26 0.21 -6.02
C TYR A 81 1.12 0.19 -6.65
N ALA A 82 1.24 -0.37 -7.85
CA ALA A 82 2.44 -0.29 -8.68
C ALA A 82 2.18 0.70 -9.84
N SER A 83 3.22 1.38 -10.28
CA SER A 83 3.18 2.33 -11.41
C SER A 83 4.53 2.37 -12.10
N ASN A 84 4.51 2.65 -13.40
CA ASN A 84 5.72 2.98 -14.17
C ASN A 84 6.07 4.47 -14.12
N SER A 85 5.24 5.29 -13.49
CA SER A 85 5.45 6.74 -13.39
C SER A 85 5.30 7.22 -11.94
N PRO A 86 6.18 8.12 -11.47
CA PRO A 86 6.06 8.73 -10.14
C PRO A 86 4.99 9.84 -10.09
N TYR A 87 4.44 10.27 -11.23
CA TYR A 87 3.53 11.42 -11.32
C TYR A 87 2.11 11.06 -11.76
N GLU A 88 1.95 9.97 -12.52
CA GLU A 88 0.67 9.61 -13.12
C GLU A 88 -0.13 8.73 -12.17
N LYS A 89 -1.18 9.31 -11.58
CA LYS A 89 -2.07 8.59 -10.67
C LYS A 89 -2.97 7.58 -11.38
N ASP A 90 -3.29 7.86 -12.64
CA ASP A 90 -4.25 7.07 -13.42
C ASP A 90 -3.64 5.77 -13.97
N ASN A 91 -2.32 5.68 -14.04
CA ASN A 91 -1.57 4.50 -14.50
C ASN A 91 -1.14 3.57 -13.35
N ARG A 92 -1.83 3.65 -12.21
CA ARG A 92 -1.56 2.81 -11.05
C ARG A 92 -2.35 1.51 -11.14
N VAL A 93 -1.66 0.39 -10.99
CA VAL A 93 -2.26 -0.94 -10.85
C VAL A 93 -2.32 -1.29 -9.37
N MET A 94 -3.49 -1.71 -8.88
CA MET A 94 -3.61 -2.18 -7.50
C MET A 94 -2.95 -3.55 -7.37
N VAL A 95 -1.92 -3.63 -6.52
CA VAL A 95 -1.19 -4.86 -6.19
C VAL A 95 -1.92 -5.64 -5.11
N GLY A 96 -2.39 -4.94 -4.07
CA GLY A 96 -3.09 -5.59 -2.96
C GLY A 96 -3.52 -4.61 -1.88
N GLU A 97 -4.22 -5.16 -0.87
CA GLU A 97 -4.68 -4.44 0.29
C GLU A 97 -4.34 -5.22 1.56
N MET A 98 -3.73 -4.55 2.53
CA MET A 98 -3.33 -5.14 3.80
C MET A 98 -4.13 -4.50 4.91
N ARG A 99 -4.72 -5.33 5.77
CA ARG A 99 -5.45 -4.88 6.96
C ARG A 99 -4.82 -5.43 8.22
N THR A 100 -4.61 -4.55 9.20
CA THR A 100 -4.12 -4.92 10.53
C THR A 100 -4.92 -4.16 11.59
N PRO A 101 -5.42 -4.81 12.64
CA PRO A 101 -6.03 -4.09 13.78
C PRO A 101 -5.03 -3.08 14.38
N ILE A 102 -5.51 -1.90 14.79
CA ILE A 102 -4.62 -0.89 15.43
C ILE A 102 -4.08 -1.39 16.77
N PHE A 103 -4.86 -2.23 17.44
CA PHE A 103 -4.53 -2.88 18.70
C PHE A 103 -4.65 -4.38 18.49
N ASP A 104 -3.53 -5.10 18.52
CA ASP A 104 -3.52 -6.55 18.60
C ASP A 104 -3.05 -6.98 19.99
N GLU A 105 -4.00 -7.22 20.89
CA GLU A 105 -3.71 -7.65 22.27
C GLU A 105 -3.22 -9.11 22.34
N LYS A 106 -3.33 -9.89 21.25
CA LYS A 106 -3.08 -11.34 21.27
C LYS A 106 -1.61 -11.70 21.10
N THR A 107 -0.86 -10.91 20.37
CA THR A 107 0.52 -11.23 19.98
C THR A 107 1.57 -10.50 20.81
N GLY A 108 1.21 -9.36 21.43
CA GLY A 108 2.14 -8.49 22.14
C GLY A 108 3.19 -7.82 21.23
N GLU A 109 3.11 -8.03 19.92
CA GLU A 109 3.99 -7.43 18.91
C GLU A 109 3.42 -6.09 18.45
N ASP A 110 4.30 -5.12 18.16
CA ASP A 110 3.87 -3.83 17.63
C ASP A 110 3.13 -4.03 16.30
N SER A 111 1.85 -3.65 16.28
CA SER A 111 0.97 -3.79 15.11
C SER A 111 1.53 -3.06 13.88
N ASN A 112 2.34 -2.02 14.06
CA ASN A 112 3.04 -1.32 12.97
C ASN A 112 4.12 -2.20 12.32
N VAL A 113 4.88 -2.95 13.11
CA VAL A 113 5.89 -3.89 12.61
C VAL A 113 5.22 -5.02 11.83
N VAL A 114 4.18 -5.62 12.41
CA VAL A 114 3.40 -6.68 11.73
C VAL A 114 2.81 -6.17 10.42
N HIS A 115 2.24 -4.97 10.44
CA HIS A 115 1.64 -4.38 9.25
C HIS A 115 2.68 -4.08 8.17
N SER A 116 3.82 -3.49 8.53
CA SER A 116 4.91 -3.19 7.60
C SER A 116 5.46 -4.44 6.93
N ARG A 117 5.61 -5.56 7.66
CA ARG A 117 6.00 -6.86 7.05
C ARG A 117 5.00 -7.37 6.01
N LYS A 118 3.69 -7.25 6.28
CA LYS A 118 2.66 -7.65 5.29
C LYS A 118 2.74 -6.81 4.02
N VAL A 119 2.96 -5.51 4.17
CA VAL A 119 3.10 -4.58 3.04
C VAL A 119 4.38 -4.87 2.26
N GLU A 120 5.49 -5.12 2.95
CA GLU A 120 6.75 -5.55 2.33
C GLU A 120 6.61 -6.86 1.55
N GLN A 121 5.90 -7.83 2.11
CA GLN A 121 5.62 -9.08 1.41
C GLN A 121 4.89 -8.83 0.10
N ALA A 122 3.83 -8.02 0.09
CA ALA A 122 3.10 -7.71 -1.14
C ALA A 122 3.93 -6.97 -2.18
N VAL A 123 4.82 -6.08 -1.75
CA VAL A 123 5.77 -5.40 -2.64
C VAL A 123 6.75 -6.41 -3.24
N ASN A 124 7.31 -7.30 -2.42
CA ASN A 124 8.26 -8.32 -2.89
C ASN A 124 7.59 -9.35 -3.81
N ASP A 125 6.38 -9.80 -3.49
CA ASP A 125 5.62 -10.74 -4.32
C ASP A 125 5.36 -10.15 -5.72
N TRP A 126 5.05 -8.85 -5.80
CA TRP A 126 4.89 -8.15 -7.07
C TRP A 126 6.22 -8.01 -7.83
N ILE A 127 7.30 -7.67 -7.14
CA ILE A 127 8.64 -7.60 -7.74
C ILE A 127 9.01 -8.95 -8.36
N SER A 128 8.85 -10.05 -7.60
CA SER A 128 9.12 -11.40 -8.10
C SER A 128 8.25 -11.75 -9.30
N PHE A 129 6.96 -11.40 -9.29
CA PHE A 129 6.09 -11.61 -10.45
C PHE A 129 6.58 -10.86 -11.70
N VAL A 130 7.03 -9.61 -11.56
CA VAL A 130 7.53 -8.81 -12.69
C VAL A 130 8.88 -9.35 -13.19
N ASP A 131 9.78 -9.71 -12.27
CA ASP A 131 11.09 -10.28 -12.60
C ASP A 131 10.92 -11.64 -13.33
N ASP A 132 10.02 -12.52 -12.85
CA ASP A 132 9.71 -13.80 -13.49
C ASP A 132 9.15 -13.63 -14.92
N GLN A 133 8.43 -12.55 -15.20
CA GLN A 133 7.91 -12.23 -16.55
C GLN A 133 9.01 -11.64 -17.45
N ALA A 134 10.00 -10.94 -16.89
CA ALA A 134 11.12 -10.40 -17.66
C ALA A 134 12.10 -11.49 -18.14
N GLU A 135 12.13 -12.64 -17.45
CA GLU A 135 12.90 -13.82 -17.87
C GLU A 135 12.22 -14.64 -18.98
N VAL A 136 10.96 -14.34 -19.33
CA VAL A 136 10.28 -14.96 -20.47
C VAL A 136 10.74 -14.26 -21.75
N ASP A 137 11.71 -14.88 -22.43
CA ASP A 137 12.31 -14.50 -23.73
C ASP A 137 11.41 -13.59 -24.60
N GLU A 138 11.90 -12.40 -24.93
CA GLU A 138 11.28 -11.46 -25.90
C GLU A 138 11.09 -12.10 -27.30
N ASP A 139 11.73 -13.25 -27.56
CA ASP A 139 11.64 -14.04 -28.78
C ASP A 139 10.50 -15.08 -28.80
N GLN A 140 9.69 -15.20 -27.74
CA GLN A 140 8.47 -16.02 -27.77
C GLN A 140 7.20 -15.15 -27.79
N PRO A 141 6.67 -14.78 -28.96
CA PRO A 141 5.35 -14.17 -29.05
C PRO A 141 4.30 -15.16 -28.52
N PHE A 142 3.54 -14.72 -27.51
CA PHE A 142 2.32 -15.32 -26.96
C PHE A 142 1.96 -16.71 -27.49
N THR A 143 2.11 -17.74 -26.66
CA THR A 143 1.59 -19.08 -26.96
C THR A 143 0.06 -19.01 -26.98
N SER A 144 -0.53 -18.77 -28.16
CA SER A 144 -1.96 -18.95 -28.36
C SER A 144 -2.27 -20.44 -28.27
N PHE A 145 -2.99 -20.86 -27.25
CA PHE A 145 -3.53 -22.21 -27.21
C PHE A 145 -4.55 -22.35 -28.34
N ALA A 146 -4.33 -23.31 -29.23
CA ALA A 146 -5.33 -23.69 -30.22
C ALA A 146 -6.54 -24.23 -29.44
N ILE A 147 -7.65 -23.48 -29.46
CA ILE A 147 -8.95 -24.04 -29.10
C ILE A 147 -9.29 -24.99 -30.23
N ASP A 148 -9.17 -26.28 -29.96
CA ASP A 148 -9.68 -27.32 -30.85
C ASP A 148 -11.19 -27.13 -30.93
N ALA A 149 -11.64 -26.45 -32.00
CA ALA A 149 -13.04 -26.37 -32.35
C ALA A 149 -13.42 -27.77 -32.81
N GLY A 150 -13.80 -28.61 -31.84
CA GLY A 150 -14.22 -29.98 -32.08
C GLY A 150 -15.22 -30.03 -33.22
N ASP A 151 -14.85 -30.76 -34.27
CA ASP A 151 -15.70 -31.05 -35.40
C ASP A 151 -16.98 -31.77 -34.93
N SER A 152 -18.08 -31.26 -35.46
CA SER A 152 -19.46 -31.77 -35.47
C SER A 152 -19.62 -33.29 -35.51
#